data_AF-A0A2K8GKX7-F1
#
_entry.id   AF-A0A2K8GKX7-F1
#
_cell.length_a   1.000
_cell.length_b   1.000
_cell.length_c   1.000
_cell.angle_alpha   90.00
_cell.angle_beta   90.00
_cell.angle_gamma   90.00
#
_symmetry.space_group_name_H-M   'P 1'
#
loop_
_entity.id
_entity.type
_entity.pdbx_description
1 polymer ?
#
loop_
_entity_poly.entity_id
_entity_poly.type
_entity_poly.pdbx_seq_one_letter_code
_entity_poly.pdbx_strand_id
1 'polypeptide(L)'
;KSREGLKAEHIFATTNRLVAIINCKTNETLIYEEYIRVTFPWLDDANVPIYLPLGILLQFQIIVTTMNWNYSDLFVVCISMYLTGILEKINDKILLASKKTNLTSAYWCSLREAYTRATGLVRHFDEVINGIIFTSFATNLFFICLQLFNVLANGITTRQGREKCPNYVRGPLRGYENAVYLTFSLCFLFGRSLAVSLYAAGVHTASQVPAPALYEVPSCVYCEEIQRFIDQVHGNKVALSGLNFFYVTKELALSVAATVVTYELVLLQFSGE
;
A
#
# COMPACT_ATOMS: atom_id res chain seq x y z
N LYS A 1 8.79 -10.29 -15.25
CA LYS A 1 8.83 -8.85 -14.90
C LYS A 1 8.57 -8.55 -13.41
N SER A 2 7.67 -9.25 -12.70
CA SER A 2 7.45 -9.08 -11.25
C SER A 2 8.60 -9.56 -10.34
N ARG A 3 9.42 -10.53 -10.79
CA ARG A 3 10.55 -11.11 -10.02
C ARG A 3 11.75 -10.18 -9.83
N GLU A 4 11.87 -9.13 -10.64
CA GLU A 4 13.02 -8.20 -10.63
C GLU A 4 12.84 -7.04 -9.65
N GLY A 5 11.62 -6.51 -9.50
CA GLY A 5 11.33 -5.43 -8.55
C GLY A 5 11.48 -5.87 -7.09
N LEU A 6 11.11 -7.12 -6.78
CA LEU A 6 11.20 -7.70 -5.44
C LEU A 6 12.65 -7.90 -4.97
N LYS A 7 13.52 -8.29 -5.91
CA LYS A 7 14.96 -8.38 -5.66
C LYS A 7 15.55 -6.99 -5.49
N ALA A 8 15.13 -6.03 -6.31
CA ALA A 8 15.64 -4.67 -6.28
C ALA A 8 15.45 -4.02 -4.91
N GLU A 9 14.24 -4.03 -4.33
CA GLU A 9 13.98 -3.32 -3.06
C GLU A 9 14.72 -3.92 -1.86
N HIS A 10 14.75 -5.25 -1.72
CA HIS A 10 15.52 -5.91 -0.67
C HIS A 10 17.03 -5.71 -0.89
N ILE A 11 17.51 -5.81 -2.13
CA ILE A 11 18.92 -5.54 -2.45
C ILE A 11 19.24 -4.09 -2.14
N PHE A 12 18.39 -3.13 -2.48
CA PHE A 12 18.62 -1.70 -2.25
C PHE A 12 18.63 -1.35 -0.75
N ALA A 13 17.65 -1.83 0.03
CA ALA A 13 17.60 -1.60 1.47
C ALA A 13 18.78 -2.25 2.22
N THR A 14 19.14 -3.48 1.86
CA THR A 14 20.31 -4.18 2.39
C THR A 14 21.61 -3.49 1.96
N THR A 15 21.70 -3.02 0.71
CA THR A 15 22.88 -2.31 0.19
C THR A 15 23.06 -0.96 0.89
N ASN A 16 22.01 -0.19 1.13
CA ASN A 16 22.15 1.10 1.83
C ASN A 16 22.60 0.91 3.29
N ARG A 17 22.06 -0.11 3.98
CA ARG A 17 22.51 -0.46 5.34
C ARG A 17 23.96 -0.93 5.36
N LEU A 18 24.34 -1.80 4.43
CA LEU A 18 25.72 -2.28 4.29
C LEU A 18 26.69 -1.14 3.96
N VAL A 19 26.32 -0.23 3.06
CA VAL A 19 27.13 0.96 2.71
C VAL A 19 27.29 1.89 3.92
N ALA A 20 26.24 2.11 4.71
CA ALA A 20 26.33 2.88 5.95
C ALA A 20 27.28 2.22 6.97
N ILE A 21 27.20 0.90 7.15
CA ILE A 21 28.05 0.13 8.07
C ILE A 21 29.52 0.15 7.62
N ILE A 22 29.78 -0.09 6.34
CA ILE A 22 31.14 -0.10 5.77
C ILE A 22 31.79 1.28 5.91
N ASN A 23 31.05 2.35 5.66
CA ASN A 23 31.58 3.72 5.74
C ASN A 23 31.90 4.13 7.18
N CYS A 24 31.09 3.72 8.16
CA CYS A 24 31.18 4.15 9.57
C CYS A 24 31.93 3.18 10.49
N LYS A 25 32.47 2.09 9.95
CA LYS A 25 33.30 1.14 10.68
C LYS A 25 34.59 1.79 11.19
N THR A 26 34.82 1.73 12.51
CA THR A 26 36.00 2.24 13.21
C THR A 26 36.88 1.12 13.81
N ASN A 27 36.34 -0.08 14.06
CA ASN A 27 37.03 -1.22 14.70
C ASN A 27 37.23 -2.42 13.75
N GLU A 28 38.08 -3.38 14.12
CA GLU A 28 38.33 -4.64 13.37
C GLU A 28 37.18 -5.69 13.46
N THR A 29 35.97 -5.31 13.88
CA THR A 29 34.83 -6.24 13.98
C THR A 29 34.40 -6.78 12.61
N LEU A 30 33.93 -8.03 12.57
CA LEU A 30 33.43 -8.62 11.31
C LEU A 30 32.20 -7.83 10.83
N ILE A 31 32.18 -7.44 9.54
CA ILE A 31 31.09 -6.64 8.93
C ILE A 31 29.71 -7.28 9.17
N TYR A 32 29.69 -8.61 9.23
CA TYR A 32 28.50 -9.41 9.51
C TYR A 32 27.91 -9.19 10.91
N GLU A 33 28.75 -9.11 11.94
CA GLU A 33 28.30 -8.92 13.32
C GLU A 33 27.73 -7.51 13.50
N GLU A 34 28.40 -6.51 12.92
CA GLU A 34 27.95 -5.12 12.92
C GLU A 34 26.59 -4.98 12.19
N TYR A 35 26.41 -5.68 11.07
CA TYR A 35 25.15 -5.69 10.33
C TYR A 35 24.00 -6.28 11.15
N ILE A 36 24.25 -7.36 11.89
CA ILE A 36 23.24 -7.98 12.77
C ILE A 36 22.91 -7.04 13.92
N ARG A 37 23.92 -6.43 14.54
CA ARG A 37 23.77 -5.48 15.65
C ARG A 37 22.91 -4.26 15.28
N VAL A 38 23.17 -3.66 14.12
CA VAL A 38 22.40 -2.52 13.61
C VAL A 38 20.98 -2.93 13.20
N THR A 39 20.81 -4.15 12.67
CA THR A 39 19.50 -4.62 12.19
C THR A 39 18.59 -5.10 13.33
N PHE A 40 19.18 -5.65 14.41
CA PHE A 40 18.48 -6.20 15.55
C PHE A 40 19.07 -5.66 16.87
N PRO A 41 18.84 -4.37 17.20
CA PRO A 41 19.38 -3.76 18.42
C PRO A 41 18.98 -4.50 19.71
N TRP A 42 17.79 -5.11 19.70
CA TRP A 42 17.26 -5.87 20.84
C TRP A 42 18.12 -7.09 21.25
N LEU A 43 18.98 -7.61 20.35
CA LEU A 43 19.89 -8.70 20.69
C LEU A 43 20.93 -8.25 21.72
N ASP A 44 21.43 -7.02 21.57
CA ASP A 44 22.36 -6.43 22.53
C ASP A 44 21.66 -6.11 23.85
N ASP A 45 20.44 -5.55 23.78
CA ASP A 45 19.63 -5.25 24.99
C ASP A 45 19.30 -6.51 25.79
N ALA A 46 19.08 -7.64 25.11
CA ALA A 46 18.84 -8.95 25.71
C ALA A 46 20.12 -9.71 26.06
N ASN A 47 21.30 -9.12 25.82
CA ASN A 47 22.63 -9.69 26.05
C ASN A 47 22.82 -11.08 25.39
N VAL A 48 22.25 -11.27 24.20
CA VAL A 48 22.31 -12.53 23.44
C VAL A 48 23.59 -12.57 22.61
N PRO A 49 24.43 -13.59 22.75
CA PRO A 49 25.64 -13.70 21.94
C PRO A 49 25.31 -13.94 20.46
N ILE A 50 25.97 -13.20 19.57
CA ILE A 50 25.79 -13.33 18.13
C ILE A 50 26.62 -14.53 17.64
N TYR A 51 25.96 -15.64 17.29
CA TYR A 51 26.58 -16.78 16.63
C TYR A 51 26.19 -16.84 15.15
N LEU A 52 27.09 -17.36 14.31
CA LEU A 52 26.90 -17.43 12.84
C LEU A 52 25.58 -18.13 12.44
N PRO A 53 25.18 -19.27 13.03
CA PRO A 53 23.87 -19.87 12.76
C PRO A 53 22.67 -18.94 13.09
N LEU A 54 22.72 -18.17 14.18
CA LEU A 54 21.65 -17.24 14.56
C LEU A 54 21.49 -16.16 13.51
N GLY A 55 22.59 -15.56 13.10
CA GLY A 55 22.53 -14.50 12.11
C GLY A 55 22.06 -15.00 10.74
N ILE A 56 22.42 -16.23 10.33
CA ILE A 56 21.86 -16.86 9.12
C ILE A 56 20.34 -17.01 9.23
N LEU A 57 19.85 -17.51 10.37
CA LEU A 57 18.41 -17.65 10.63
C LEU A 57 17.69 -16.28 10.56
N LEU A 58 18.27 -15.26 11.19
CA LEU A 58 17.71 -13.91 11.21
C LEU A 58 17.69 -13.26 9.82
N GLN A 59 18.74 -13.46 9.01
CA GLN A 59 18.73 -13.03 7.61
C GLN A 59 17.66 -13.75 6.79
N PHE A 60 17.51 -15.06 6.98
CA PHE A 60 16.46 -15.83 6.32
C PHE A 60 15.07 -15.29 6.67
N GLN A 61 14.83 -14.97 7.95
CA GLN A 61 13.57 -14.39 8.41
C GLN A 61 13.29 -13.03 7.76
N ILE A 62 14.29 -12.16 7.61
CA ILE A 62 14.15 -10.87 6.91
C ILE A 62 13.73 -11.10 5.47
N ILE A 63 14.39 -12.04 4.77
CA ILE A 63 14.07 -12.35 3.37
C ILE A 63 12.64 -12.84 3.26
N VAL A 64 12.23 -13.81 4.07
CA VAL A 64 10.87 -14.36 4.06
C VAL A 64 9.83 -13.29 4.38
N THR A 65 10.07 -12.45 5.39
CA THR A 65 9.14 -11.38 5.77
C THR A 65 9.01 -10.34 4.66
N THR A 66 10.12 -9.94 4.04
CA THR A 66 10.12 -8.98 2.92
C THR A 66 9.40 -9.54 1.70
N MET A 67 9.60 -10.83 1.41
CA MET A 67 8.90 -11.53 0.33
C MET A 67 7.39 -11.60 0.60
N ASN A 68 7.00 -11.93 1.84
CA ASN A 68 5.60 -11.98 2.26
C ASN A 68 4.92 -10.62 2.15
N TRP A 69 5.60 -9.53 2.55
CA TRP A 69 5.05 -8.18 2.44
C TRP A 69 4.73 -7.80 0.98
N ASN A 70 5.70 -8.00 0.08
CA ASN A 70 5.51 -7.71 -1.33
C ASN A 70 4.47 -8.63 -2.00
N TYR A 71 4.44 -9.91 -1.61
CA TYR A 71 3.44 -10.84 -2.10
C TYR A 71 2.04 -10.44 -1.64
N SER A 72 1.88 -10.00 -0.38
CA SER A 72 0.63 -9.50 0.16
C SER A 72 0.11 -8.30 -0.63
N ASP A 73 0.96 -7.31 -0.89
CA ASP A 73 0.60 -6.13 -1.68
C ASP A 73 0.15 -6.52 -3.11
N LEU A 74 0.91 -7.39 -3.77
CA LEU A 74 0.56 -7.87 -5.12
C LEU A 74 -0.74 -8.67 -5.12
N PHE A 75 -0.94 -9.53 -4.11
CA PHE A 75 -2.14 -10.33 -3.95
C PHE A 75 -3.39 -9.44 -3.81
N VAL A 76 -3.33 -8.41 -2.96
CA VAL A 76 -4.42 -7.44 -2.80
C VAL A 76 -4.74 -6.74 -4.11
N VAL A 77 -3.71 -6.30 -4.85
CA VAL A 77 -3.88 -5.69 -6.19
C VAL A 77 -4.55 -6.64 -7.18
N CYS A 78 -4.09 -7.89 -7.26
CA CYS A 78 -4.66 -8.90 -8.15
C CYS A 78 -6.13 -9.19 -7.86
N ILE A 79 -6.50 -9.40 -6.58
CA ILE A 79 -7.89 -9.65 -6.19
C ILE A 79 -8.75 -8.41 -6.45
N SER A 80 -8.24 -7.22 -6.16
CA SER A 80 -8.96 -5.98 -6.38
C SER A 80 -9.24 -5.72 -7.87
N MET A 81 -8.27 -5.99 -8.75
CA MET A 81 -8.46 -5.93 -10.20
C MET A 81 -9.50 -6.96 -10.67
N TYR A 82 -9.44 -8.20 -10.16
CA TYR A 82 -10.39 -9.25 -10.50
C TYR A 82 -11.83 -8.86 -10.12
N LEU A 83 -12.04 -8.41 -8.88
CA LEU A 83 -13.35 -7.99 -8.38
C LEU A 83 -13.88 -6.77 -9.12
N THR A 84 -13.00 -5.79 -9.39
CA THR A 84 -13.34 -4.60 -10.19
C THR A 84 -13.80 -5.01 -11.59
N GLY A 85 -13.09 -5.91 -12.27
CA GLY A 85 -13.47 -6.37 -13.61
C GLY A 85 -14.81 -7.11 -13.67
N ILE A 86 -15.21 -7.80 -12.60
CA ILE A 86 -16.55 -8.40 -12.50
C ILE A 86 -17.63 -7.32 -12.41
N LEU A 87 -17.40 -6.30 -11.57
CA LEU A 87 -18.33 -5.18 -11.43
C LEU A 87 -18.43 -4.38 -12.72
N GLU A 88 -17.31 -4.07 -13.39
CA GLU A 88 -17.28 -3.37 -14.68
C GLU A 88 -18.10 -4.09 -15.74
N LYS A 89 -17.99 -5.42 -15.84
CA LYS A 89 -18.81 -6.23 -16.76
C LYS A 89 -20.32 -6.09 -16.53
N ILE A 90 -20.74 -5.89 -15.28
CA ILE A 90 -22.15 -5.67 -14.94
C ILE A 90 -22.52 -4.22 -15.19
N ASN A 91 -21.64 -3.28 -14.86
CA ASN A 91 -21.82 -1.86 -15.13
C ASN A 91 -22.05 -1.62 -16.64
N ASP A 92 -21.25 -2.22 -17.51
CA ASP A 92 -21.43 -2.09 -18.97
C ASP A 92 -22.82 -2.53 -19.42
N LYS A 93 -23.36 -3.61 -18.85
CA LYS A 93 -24.73 -4.06 -19.13
C LYS A 93 -25.77 -3.06 -18.64
N ILE A 94 -25.56 -2.46 -17.47
CA ILE A 94 -26.44 -1.44 -16.90
C ILE A 94 -26.42 -0.16 -17.73
N LEU A 95 -25.24 0.32 -18.14
CA LEU A 95 -25.10 1.49 -19.01
C LEU A 95 -25.72 1.27 -20.41
N LEU A 96 -25.61 0.06 -20.96
CA LEU A 96 -26.28 -0.28 -22.21
C LEU A 96 -27.80 -0.42 -22.04
N ALA A 97 -28.25 -0.84 -20.87
CA ALA A 97 -29.67 -0.96 -20.54
C ALA A 97 -30.33 0.40 -20.33
N SER A 98 -29.67 1.34 -19.65
CA SER A 98 -30.23 2.66 -19.35
C SER A 98 -30.59 3.47 -20.59
N LYS A 99 -29.88 3.24 -21.71
CA LYS A 99 -30.11 3.91 -23.00
C LYS A 99 -31.25 3.29 -23.82
N LYS A 100 -31.81 2.15 -23.41
CA LYS A 100 -32.85 1.44 -24.17
C LYS A 100 -34.24 1.73 -23.63
N THR A 101 -35.18 1.99 -24.54
CA THR A 101 -36.57 2.32 -24.18
C THR A 101 -37.52 1.13 -24.11
N ASN A 102 -37.09 -0.05 -24.60
CA ASN A 102 -37.98 -1.21 -24.80
C ASN A 102 -37.70 -2.35 -23.80
N LEU A 103 -37.16 -2.04 -22.63
CA LEU A 103 -36.81 -3.04 -21.62
C LEU A 103 -37.97 -3.28 -20.66
N THR A 104 -38.18 -4.55 -20.32
CA THR A 104 -39.24 -4.96 -19.39
C THR A 104 -38.77 -4.90 -17.94
N SER A 105 -39.71 -4.78 -16.99
CA SER A 105 -39.40 -4.87 -15.56
C SER A 105 -38.69 -6.18 -15.18
N ALA A 106 -39.00 -7.29 -15.85
CA ALA A 106 -38.34 -8.58 -15.63
C ALA A 106 -36.84 -8.54 -15.98
N TYR A 107 -36.47 -7.77 -17.02
CA TYR A 107 -35.06 -7.57 -17.37
C TYR A 107 -34.31 -6.80 -16.28
N TRP A 108 -34.89 -5.72 -15.75
CA TRP A 108 -34.32 -4.95 -14.64
C TRP A 108 -34.15 -5.80 -13.38
N CYS A 109 -35.13 -6.66 -13.06
CA CYS A 109 -35.02 -7.62 -11.97
C CYS A 109 -33.82 -8.56 -12.16
N SER A 110 -33.68 -9.16 -13.35
CA SER A 110 -32.55 -10.06 -13.66
C SER A 110 -31.18 -9.36 -13.57
N LEU A 111 -31.13 -8.07 -13.90
CA LEU A 111 -29.91 -7.26 -13.84
C LEU A 111 -29.54 -6.90 -12.41
N ARG A 112 -30.53 -6.56 -11.57
CA ARG A 112 -30.36 -6.35 -10.13
C ARG A 112 -29.90 -7.63 -9.43
N GLU A 113 -30.45 -8.79 -9.78
CA GLU A 113 -29.97 -10.08 -9.25
C GLU A 113 -28.51 -10.36 -9.65
N ALA A 114 -28.13 -10.05 -10.89
CA ALA A 114 -26.74 -10.19 -11.33
C ALA A 114 -25.78 -9.29 -10.54
N TYR A 115 -26.18 -8.03 -10.29
CA TYR A 115 -25.45 -7.12 -9.43
C TYR A 115 -25.38 -7.62 -7.97
N THR A 116 -26.48 -8.15 -7.45
CA THR A 116 -26.52 -8.74 -6.09
C THR A 116 -25.55 -9.90 -5.95
N ARG A 117 -25.47 -10.79 -6.95
CA ARG A 117 -24.49 -11.89 -6.96
C ARG A 117 -23.04 -11.38 -6.98
N ALA A 118 -22.75 -10.36 -7.78
CA ALA A 118 -21.40 -9.80 -7.85
C ALA A 118 -20.98 -9.06 -6.58
N THR A 119 -21.86 -8.25 -6.01
CA THR A 119 -21.61 -7.57 -4.74
C THR A 119 -21.52 -8.55 -3.57
N GLY A 120 -22.30 -9.64 -3.60
CA GLY A 120 -22.15 -10.77 -2.68
C GLY A 120 -20.79 -11.45 -2.79
N LEU A 121 -20.26 -11.63 -4.00
CA LEU A 121 -18.92 -12.17 -4.22
C LEU A 121 -17.83 -11.26 -3.63
N VAL A 122 -17.94 -9.94 -3.85
CA VAL A 122 -17.00 -8.96 -3.27
C VAL A 122 -16.97 -9.06 -1.75
N ARG A 123 -18.14 -9.16 -1.10
CA ARG A 123 -18.24 -9.31 0.36
C ARG A 123 -17.61 -10.60 0.86
N HIS A 124 -17.86 -11.72 0.17
CA HIS A 124 -17.28 -12.99 0.54
C HIS A 124 -15.74 -12.96 0.46
N PHE A 125 -15.20 -12.34 -0.59
CA PHE A 125 -13.75 -12.14 -0.69
C PHE A 125 -13.24 -11.23 0.43
N ASP A 126 -13.94 -10.12 0.70
CA ASP A 126 -13.58 -9.20 1.78
C ASP A 126 -13.49 -9.91 3.14
N GLU A 127 -14.47 -10.73 3.49
CA GLU A 127 -14.48 -11.50 4.75
C GLU A 127 -13.25 -12.39 4.92
N VAL A 128 -12.74 -12.96 3.83
CA VAL A 128 -11.58 -13.87 3.84
C VAL A 128 -10.25 -13.11 3.82
N ILE A 129 -10.18 -11.99 3.09
CA ILE A 129 -8.90 -11.28 2.85
C ILE A 129 -8.72 -10.01 3.69
N ASN A 130 -9.73 -9.59 4.46
CA ASN A 130 -9.70 -8.34 5.22
C ASN A 130 -8.49 -8.23 6.19
N GLY A 131 -8.02 -9.35 6.75
CA GLY A 131 -6.82 -9.38 7.60
C GLY A 131 -5.53 -9.18 6.80
N ILE A 132 -5.47 -9.69 5.57
CA ILE A 132 -4.34 -9.48 4.65
C ILE A 132 -4.31 -8.01 4.22
N ILE A 133 -5.48 -7.43 3.89
CA ILE A 133 -5.61 -6.01 3.57
C ILE A 133 -5.16 -5.16 4.75
N PHE A 134 -5.65 -5.42 5.95
CA PHE A 134 -5.24 -4.69 7.16
C PHE A 134 -3.73 -4.73 7.36
N THR A 135 -3.13 -5.92 7.29
CA THR A 135 -1.69 -6.11 7.50
C THR A 135 -0.87 -5.41 6.41
N SER A 136 -1.30 -5.48 5.15
CA SER A 136 -0.65 -4.78 4.02
C SER A 136 -0.66 -3.28 4.23
N PHE A 137 -1.82 -2.67 4.52
CA PHE A 137 -1.94 -1.23 4.74
C PHE A 137 -1.18 -0.76 5.99
N ALA A 138 -1.26 -1.49 7.10
CA ALA A 138 -0.52 -1.17 8.32
C ALA A 138 0.99 -1.20 8.09
N THR A 139 1.47 -2.23 7.38
CA THR A 139 2.90 -2.39 7.05
C THR A 139 3.37 -1.28 6.12
N ASN A 140 2.60 -0.98 5.07
CA ASN A 140 2.91 0.12 4.14
C ASN A 140 2.95 1.48 4.86
N LEU A 141 1.98 1.76 5.73
CA LEU A 141 1.97 2.99 6.52
C LEU A 141 3.18 3.08 7.45
N PHE A 142 3.49 2.00 8.18
CA PHE A 142 4.64 1.94 9.08
C PHE A 142 5.95 2.25 8.35
N PHE A 143 6.21 1.59 7.22
CA PHE A 143 7.44 1.82 6.45
C PHE A 143 7.49 3.20 5.81
N ILE A 144 6.36 3.76 5.35
CA ILE A 144 6.30 5.14 4.86
C ILE A 144 6.68 6.10 5.99
N CYS A 145 6.03 6.00 7.16
CA CYS A 145 6.33 6.86 8.30
C CYS A 145 7.79 6.72 8.76
N LEU A 146 8.33 5.49 8.83
CA LEU A 146 9.72 5.25 9.21
C LEU A 146 10.71 5.83 8.20
N GLN A 147 10.47 5.62 6.90
CA GLN A 147 11.33 6.13 5.84
C GLN A 147 11.30 7.66 5.80
N LEU A 148 10.13 8.25 6.04
CA LEU A 148 9.91 9.68 6.09
C LEU A 148 10.62 10.32 7.29
N PHE A 149 10.50 9.72 8.48
CA PHE A 149 11.29 10.10 9.65
C PHE A 149 12.78 10.05 9.35
N ASN A 150 13.27 8.99 8.69
CA ASN A 150 14.69 8.87 8.33
C ASN A 150 15.14 9.93 7.31
N VAL A 151 14.28 10.30 6.34
CA VAL A 151 14.55 11.39 5.40
C VAL A 151 14.65 12.74 6.12
N LEU A 152 13.82 13.00 7.12
CA LEU A 152 13.85 14.25 7.86
C LEU A 152 15.01 14.30 8.86
N ALA A 153 15.11 13.27 9.71
CA ALA A 153 16.09 13.16 10.77
C ALA A 153 17.53 12.97 10.27
N ASN A 154 17.73 12.46 9.04
CA ASN A 154 19.07 12.26 8.46
C ASN A 154 19.29 13.01 7.14
N GLY A 155 18.27 13.21 6.30
CA GLY A 155 18.40 13.87 4.99
C GLY A 155 18.49 15.40 5.08
N ILE A 156 17.82 16.04 6.04
CA ILE A 156 17.90 17.50 6.24
C ILE A 156 19.07 17.86 7.16
N THR A 157 19.29 17.11 8.24
CA THR A 157 20.40 17.28 9.20
C THR A 157 21.78 16.92 8.65
N THR A 158 21.89 16.32 7.46
CA THR A 158 23.17 16.30 6.72
C THR A 158 23.66 17.75 6.42
N ARG A 159 22.82 18.77 6.63
CA ARG A 159 23.22 20.18 6.69
C ARG A 159 24.09 20.57 7.89
N GLN A 160 24.10 19.80 8.99
CA GLN A 160 24.84 20.13 10.20
C GLN A 160 25.57 18.92 10.79
N GLY A 161 26.82 18.72 10.36
CA GLY A 161 27.87 18.34 11.30
C GLY A 161 27.84 16.94 11.95
N ARG A 162 27.25 15.90 11.35
CA ARG A 162 27.65 14.53 11.73
C ARG A 162 29.05 14.27 11.20
N GLU A 163 29.97 13.91 12.09
CA GLU A 163 31.34 13.51 11.76
C GLU A 163 31.30 12.57 10.55
N LYS A 164 31.99 12.98 9.48
CA LYS A 164 32.09 12.16 8.28
C LYS A 164 32.71 10.85 8.70
N CYS A 165 31.96 9.77 8.52
CA CYS A 165 32.44 8.43 8.76
C CYS A 165 33.81 8.23 8.10
N PRO A 166 34.78 7.61 8.81
CA PRO A 166 36.20 7.69 8.47
C PRO A 166 36.53 7.13 7.08
N ASN A 167 35.73 6.16 6.61
CA ASN A 167 35.92 5.49 5.32
C ASN A 167 34.95 5.97 4.23
N TYR A 168 34.37 7.17 4.38
CA TYR A 168 33.39 7.68 3.41
C TYR A 168 34.01 7.88 2.02
N VAL A 169 33.72 6.95 1.11
CA VAL A 169 34.12 7.07 -0.30
C VAL A 169 33.28 8.18 -0.93
N ARG A 170 33.94 9.25 -1.43
CA ARG A 170 33.29 10.28 -2.25
C ARG A 170 32.80 9.64 -3.54
N GLY A 171 31.53 9.30 -3.61
CA GLY A 171 30.90 8.93 -4.87
C GLY A 171 30.64 10.14 -5.79
N PRO A 172 30.13 9.91 -7.02
CA PRO A 172 29.95 10.91 -8.06
C PRO A 172 29.11 12.13 -7.64
N LEU A 173 28.23 12.01 -6.64
CA LEU A 173 27.34 13.09 -6.20
C LEU A 173 27.83 13.83 -4.94
N ARG A 174 29.14 13.79 -4.62
CA ARG A 174 29.80 14.67 -3.62
C ARG A 174 29.14 14.70 -2.23
N GLY A 175 28.48 13.63 -1.79
CA GLY A 175 27.87 13.55 -0.45
C GLY A 175 26.33 13.44 -0.43
N TYR A 176 25.65 13.70 -1.55
CA TYR A 176 24.18 13.69 -1.63
C TYR A 176 23.57 12.31 -1.89
N GLU A 177 24.38 11.27 -2.02
CA GLU A 177 23.95 9.93 -2.47
C GLU A 177 22.94 9.29 -1.53
N ASN A 178 23.17 9.38 -0.22
CA ASN A 178 22.25 8.83 0.77
C ASN A 178 20.92 9.61 0.79
N ALA A 179 20.95 10.95 0.67
CA ALA A 179 19.73 11.75 0.64
C ALA A 179 18.88 11.48 -0.62
N VAL A 180 19.51 11.39 -1.79
CA VAL A 180 18.85 11.03 -3.06
C VAL A 180 18.29 9.62 -2.99
N TYR A 181 19.05 8.65 -2.46
CA TYR A 181 18.61 7.28 -2.26
C TYR A 181 17.38 7.20 -1.33
N LEU A 182 17.44 7.84 -0.16
CA LEU A 182 16.37 7.81 0.83
C LEU A 182 15.09 8.45 0.26
N THR A 183 15.23 9.54 -0.49
CA THR A 183 14.11 10.22 -1.16
C THR A 183 13.51 9.36 -2.28
N PHE A 184 14.35 8.75 -3.13
CA PHE A 184 13.88 7.85 -4.18
C PHE A 184 13.15 6.64 -3.59
N SER A 185 13.72 6.02 -2.54
CA SER A 185 13.12 4.88 -1.84
C SER A 185 11.78 5.25 -1.20
N LEU A 186 11.66 6.46 -0.61
CA LEU A 186 10.40 6.97 -0.10
C LEU A 186 9.35 7.12 -1.21
N CYS A 187 9.69 7.79 -2.31
CA CYS A 187 8.78 7.97 -3.44
C CYS A 187 8.33 6.63 -4.04
N PHE A 188 9.24 5.65 -4.11
CA PHE A 188 8.93 4.30 -4.57
C PHE A 188 7.95 3.58 -3.63
N LEU A 189 8.21 3.58 -2.32
CA LEU A 189 7.32 2.98 -1.31
C LEU A 189 5.95 3.65 -1.31
N PHE A 190 5.92 4.98 -1.37
CA PHE A 190 4.69 5.76 -1.44
C PHE A 190 3.91 5.43 -2.72
N GLY A 191 4.57 5.39 -3.88
CA GLY A 191 3.95 5.02 -5.15
C GLY A 191 3.38 3.60 -5.15
N ARG A 192 4.10 2.63 -4.57
CA ARG A 192 3.62 1.24 -4.42
C ARG A 192 2.38 1.18 -3.53
N SER A 193 2.43 1.79 -2.35
CA SER A 193 1.31 1.85 -1.40
C SER A 193 0.08 2.53 -2.01
N LEU A 194 0.28 3.64 -2.72
CA LEU A 194 -0.78 4.34 -3.42
C LEU A 194 -1.40 3.47 -4.51
N ALA A 195 -0.60 2.73 -5.28
CA ALA A 195 -1.11 1.80 -6.28
C ALA A 195 -1.99 0.72 -5.63
N VAL A 196 -1.53 0.07 -4.56
CA VAL A 196 -2.32 -0.92 -3.79
C VAL A 196 -3.65 -0.29 -3.35
N SER A 197 -3.60 0.92 -2.80
CA SER A 197 -4.79 1.63 -2.34
C SER A 197 -5.75 2.02 -3.46
N LEU A 198 -5.25 2.43 -4.62
CA LEU A 198 -6.09 2.82 -5.76
C LEU A 198 -6.78 1.62 -6.40
N TYR A 199 -6.08 0.49 -6.54
CA TYR A 199 -6.69 -0.74 -7.05
C TYR A 199 -7.77 -1.26 -6.09
N ALA A 200 -7.50 -1.30 -4.78
CA ALA A 200 -8.48 -1.70 -3.78
C ALA A 200 -9.69 -0.74 -3.71
N ALA A 201 -9.46 0.57 -3.79
CA ALA A 201 -10.53 1.58 -3.88
C ALA A 201 -11.30 1.54 -5.21
N GLY A 202 -10.72 0.93 -6.24
CA GLY A 202 -11.36 0.68 -7.54
C GLY A 202 -12.61 -0.17 -7.39
N VAL A 203 -12.59 -1.16 -6.49
CA VAL A 203 -13.76 -2.02 -6.20
C VAL A 203 -14.94 -1.18 -5.70
N HIS A 204 -14.68 -0.27 -4.76
CA HIS A 204 -15.72 0.62 -4.25
C HIS A 204 -16.24 1.55 -5.35
N THR A 205 -15.34 2.15 -6.13
CA THR A 205 -15.71 3.04 -7.22
C THR A 205 -16.60 2.33 -8.25
N ALA A 206 -16.19 1.13 -8.69
CA ALA A 206 -16.94 0.34 -9.65
C ALA A 206 -18.31 -0.09 -9.12
N SER A 207 -18.44 -0.33 -7.81
CA SER A 207 -19.75 -0.69 -7.22
C SER A 207 -20.78 0.44 -7.28
N GLN A 208 -20.33 1.69 -7.34
CA GLN A 208 -21.18 2.89 -7.32
C GLN A 208 -21.52 3.42 -8.72
N VAL A 209 -20.82 2.97 -9.77
CA VAL A 209 -21.07 3.35 -11.17
C VAL A 209 -22.53 3.11 -11.63
N PRO A 210 -23.24 2.06 -11.19
CA PRO A 210 -24.64 1.86 -11.59
C PRO A 210 -25.60 2.97 -11.17
N ALA A 211 -25.36 3.63 -10.02
CA ALA A 211 -26.30 4.62 -9.48
C ALA A 211 -26.63 5.76 -10.47
N PRO A 212 -25.64 6.52 -11.01
CA PRO A 212 -25.92 7.55 -11.99
C PRO A 212 -26.59 7.02 -13.26
N ALA A 213 -26.18 5.83 -13.75
CA ALA A 213 -26.78 5.23 -14.94
C ALA A 213 -28.26 4.87 -14.76
N LEU A 214 -28.67 4.48 -13.54
CA LEU A 214 -30.06 4.18 -13.22
C LEU A 214 -30.93 5.45 -13.10
N TYR A 215 -30.35 6.59 -12.69
CA TYR A 215 -31.05 7.88 -12.67
C TYR A 215 -31.29 8.44 -14.08
N GLU A 216 -30.48 8.07 -15.07
CA GLU A 216 -30.62 8.49 -16.47
C GLU A 216 -31.70 7.71 -17.24
N VAL A 217 -32.34 6.71 -16.63
CA VAL A 217 -33.38 5.91 -17.30
C VAL A 217 -34.61 6.79 -17.61
N PRO A 218 -35.13 6.79 -18.85
CA PRO A 218 -36.32 7.56 -19.21
C PRO A 218 -37.54 7.21 -18.36
N SER A 219 -38.36 8.22 -18.00
CA SER A 219 -39.55 8.04 -17.16
C SER A 219 -40.58 7.07 -17.75
N CYS A 220 -40.60 6.86 -19.07
CA CYS A 220 -41.51 5.91 -19.72
C CYS A 220 -41.16 4.43 -19.45
N VAL A 221 -39.93 4.12 -19.04
CA VAL A 221 -39.46 2.75 -18.73
C VAL A 221 -39.20 2.59 -17.23
N TYR A 222 -39.32 3.68 -16.47
CA TYR A 222 -39.06 3.69 -15.06
C TYR A 222 -40.06 2.81 -14.32
N CYS A 223 -39.56 1.86 -13.54
CA CYS A 223 -40.35 0.88 -12.80
C CYS A 223 -39.83 0.73 -11.38
N GLU A 224 -40.64 0.13 -10.50
CA GLU A 224 -40.29 -0.06 -9.08
C GLU A 224 -38.97 -0.81 -8.89
N GLU A 225 -38.63 -1.73 -9.80
CA GLU A 225 -37.37 -2.48 -9.76
C GLU A 225 -36.14 -1.59 -9.94
N ILE A 226 -36.24 -0.48 -10.70
CA ILE A 226 -35.16 0.49 -10.83
C ILE A 226 -34.97 1.26 -9.52
N GLN A 227 -36.06 1.69 -8.88
CA GLN A 227 -35.98 2.36 -7.57
C GLN A 227 -35.34 1.43 -6.53
N ARG A 228 -35.80 0.17 -6.43
CA ARG A 228 -35.22 -0.84 -5.53
C ARG A 228 -33.73 -1.07 -5.81
N PHE A 229 -33.32 -1.00 -7.08
CA PHE A 229 -31.92 -1.14 -7.45
C PHE A 229 -31.10 0.07 -7.01
N ILE A 230 -31.60 1.30 -7.23
CA ILE A 230 -30.96 2.52 -6.73
C ILE A 230 -30.79 2.48 -5.21
N ASP A 231 -31.84 2.09 -4.49
CA ASP A 231 -31.81 1.96 -3.02
C ASP A 231 -30.78 0.91 -2.58
N GLN A 232 -30.67 -0.19 -3.32
CA GLN A 232 -29.67 -1.24 -3.04
C GLN A 232 -28.24 -0.75 -3.24
N VAL A 233 -27.95 0.03 -4.29
CA VAL A 233 -26.59 0.53 -4.60
C VAL A 233 -26.13 1.54 -3.54
N HIS A 234 -27.03 2.40 -3.05
CA HIS A 234 -26.70 3.38 -2.01
C HIS A 234 -26.73 2.79 -0.59
N GLY A 235 -27.67 1.88 -0.32
CA GLY A 235 -27.86 1.29 1.01
C GLY A 235 -26.77 0.29 1.40
N ASN A 236 -26.07 -0.27 0.42
CA ASN A 236 -25.02 -1.27 0.66
C ASN A 236 -23.64 -0.73 0.32
N LYS A 237 -22.82 -0.47 1.34
CA LYS A 237 -21.41 -0.16 1.13
C LYS A 237 -20.68 -1.42 0.64
N VAL A 238 -20.31 -1.41 -0.63
CA VAL A 238 -19.48 -2.46 -1.25
C VAL A 238 -18.08 -1.88 -1.42
N ALA A 239 -17.17 -2.32 -0.56
CA ALA A 239 -15.78 -1.92 -0.56
C ALA A 239 -14.97 -3.00 0.14
N LEU A 240 -13.67 -3.06 -0.15
CA LEU A 240 -12.76 -3.88 0.63
C LEU A 240 -12.45 -3.19 1.97
N SER A 241 -12.28 -3.97 3.02
CA SER A 241 -12.08 -3.51 4.39
C SER A 241 -10.80 -4.08 5.01
N GLY A 242 -10.20 -3.30 5.92
CA GLY A 242 -9.15 -3.78 6.80
C GLY A 242 -9.76 -4.21 8.13
N LEU A 243 -10.04 -5.50 8.31
CA LEU A 243 -10.71 -6.06 9.51
C LEU A 243 -12.01 -5.32 9.91
N ASN A 244 -12.75 -4.76 8.95
CA ASN A 244 -13.89 -3.85 9.19
C ASN A 244 -13.56 -2.58 10.02
N PHE A 245 -12.29 -2.29 10.33
CA PHE A 245 -11.90 -1.03 10.97
C PHE A 245 -11.99 0.16 10.02
N PHE A 246 -11.62 -0.05 8.76
CA PHE A 246 -11.69 0.96 7.71
C PHE A 246 -12.08 0.32 6.38
N TYR A 247 -12.69 1.13 5.52
CA TYR A 247 -13.02 0.75 4.15
C TYR A 247 -12.10 1.46 3.18
N VAL A 248 -11.51 0.71 2.27
CA VAL A 248 -10.58 1.24 1.28
C VAL A 248 -11.35 2.01 0.20
N THR A 249 -11.31 3.33 0.29
CA THR A 249 -11.88 4.26 -0.69
C THR A 249 -10.80 5.24 -1.17
N LYS A 250 -11.05 5.90 -2.31
CA LYS A 250 -10.13 6.93 -2.82
C LYS A 250 -9.98 8.09 -1.83
N GLU A 251 -11.05 8.39 -1.08
CA GLU A 251 -11.07 9.38 -0.02
C GLU A 251 -10.18 8.99 1.16
N LEU A 252 -10.23 7.74 1.61
CA LEU A 252 -9.35 7.25 2.66
C LEU A 252 -7.89 7.35 2.23
N ALA A 253 -7.57 6.93 1.00
CA ALA A 253 -6.21 7.01 0.45
C ALA A 253 -5.67 8.44 0.46
N LEU A 254 -6.50 9.40 0.00
CA LEU A 254 -6.17 10.82 -0.03
C LEU A 254 -6.02 11.39 1.38
N SER A 255 -6.91 11.01 2.30
CA SER A 255 -6.87 11.45 3.69
C SER A 255 -5.59 10.96 4.38
N VAL A 256 -5.22 9.69 4.23
CA VAL A 256 -3.97 9.15 4.79
C VAL A 256 -2.76 9.88 4.20
N ALA A 257 -2.69 10.07 2.89
CA ALA A 257 -1.61 10.83 2.26
C ALA A 257 -1.53 12.28 2.78
N ALA A 258 -2.67 12.95 2.91
CA ALA A 258 -2.75 14.31 3.47
C ALA A 258 -2.28 14.34 4.92
N THR A 259 -2.73 13.41 5.77
CA THR A 259 -2.30 13.36 7.17
C THR A 259 -0.80 13.17 7.30
N VAL A 260 -0.20 12.28 6.51
CA VAL A 260 1.26 12.09 6.48
C VAL A 260 1.95 13.41 6.15
N VAL A 261 1.54 14.09 5.08
CA VAL A 261 2.11 15.41 4.71
C VAL A 261 1.91 16.46 5.81
N THR A 262 0.73 16.50 6.44
CA THR A 262 0.43 17.43 7.52
C THR A 262 1.31 17.19 8.74
N TYR A 263 1.46 15.94 9.18
CA TYR A 263 2.35 15.58 10.28
C TYR A 263 3.79 16.04 10.00
N GLU A 264 4.25 15.90 8.76
CA GLU A 264 5.61 16.35 8.42
C GLU A 264 5.77 17.86 8.38
N LEU A 265 4.78 18.60 7.88
CA LEU A 265 4.83 20.07 7.94
C LEU A 265 4.92 20.56 9.38
N VAL A 266 4.19 19.90 10.29
CA VAL A 266 4.22 20.20 11.72
C VAL A 266 5.58 19.84 12.34
N LEU A 267 6.12 18.66 12.05
CA LEU A 267 7.44 18.25 12.53
C LEU A 267 8.57 19.18 12.03
N LEU A 268 8.48 19.64 10.78
CA LEU A 268 9.42 20.62 10.23
C LEU A 268 9.35 21.98 10.93
N GLN A 269 8.16 22.42 11.34
CA GLN A 269 8.00 23.65 12.11
C GLN A 269 8.66 23.55 13.48
N PHE A 270 8.49 22.43 14.19
CA PHE A 270 9.07 22.23 15.53
C PHE A 270 10.55 21.84 15.52
N SER A 271 11.08 21.31 14.41
CA SER A 271 12.51 21.04 14.26
C SER A 271 13.32 22.29 13.85
N GLY A 272 12.64 23.39 13.50
CA GLY A 272 13.26 24.66 13.11
C GLY A 272 13.44 25.67 14.26
N GLU A 273 12.97 25.33 15.47
CA GLU A 273 13.28 26.00 16.74
C GLU A 273 14.39 25.26 17.49
#